data_AF-A0A7W1R3Q5-F1
#
_entry.id   AF-A0A7W1R3Q5-F1
#
_cell.length_a   1.000
_cell.length_b   1.000
_cell.length_c   1.000
_cell.angle_alpha   90.00
_cell.angle_beta   90.00
_cell.angle_gamma   90.00
#
_symmetry.space_group_name_H-M   'P 1'
#
loop_
_entity.id
_entity.type
_entity.pdbx_description
1 polymer ?
#
loop_
_entity_poly.entity_id
_entity_poly.type
_entity_poly.pdbx_seq_one_letter_code
_entity_poly.pdbx_strand_id
1 'polypeptide(L)'
;MDSADLIARLIAMAHAFRNWALAHRQEYGLLFASPLMTAAHENTGCTHETGMRFGAVFAEVFAAMWEAGVISPPDLDEVDPELLRQLAHSEMESFQLPLPVRYLYVRQWSRLYGMVTLEAFGHLHWALEDSLGLFEAMLDDCAAELGFLDRRIAERKP
;
A
#
# COMPACT_ATOMS: atom_id res chain seq x y z
N MET A 1 -15.88 -3.34 13.82
CA MET A 1 -14.42 -3.46 14.02
C MET A 1 -13.96 -2.10 14.51
N ASP A 2 -13.19 -2.05 15.59
CA ASP A 2 -12.74 -0.78 16.14
C ASP A 2 -11.76 -0.09 15.18
N SER A 3 -11.67 1.24 15.25
CA SER A 3 -10.71 2.03 14.48
C SER A 3 -9.27 1.58 14.73
N ALA A 4 -8.94 1.25 15.99
CA ALA A 4 -7.64 0.73 16.38
C ALA A 4 -7.36 -0.65 15.74
N ASP A 5 -8.37 -1.52 15.66
CA ASP A 5 -8.25 -2.84 15.03
C ASP A 5 -7.93 -2.74 13.54
N LEU A 6 -8.55 -1.78 12.84
CA LEU A 6 -8.32 -1.56 11.41
C LEU A 6 -6.89 -1.10 11.12
N ILE A 7 -6.37 -0.19 11.95
CA ILE A 7 -4.99 0.31 11.84
C ILE A 7 -4.00 -0.82 12.14
N ALA A 8 -4.22 -1.55 13.23
CA ALA A 8 -3.39 -2.70 13.60
C ALA A 8 -3.39 -3.77 12.51
N ARG A 9 -4.55 -4.03 11.88
CA ARG A 9 -4.66 -4.94 10.74
C ARG A 9 -3.86 -4.47 9.54
N LEU A 10 -3.92 -3.19 9.17
CA LEU A 10 -3.16 -2.64 8.04
C LEU A 10 -1.64 -2.75 8.28
N ILE A 11 -1.18 -2.41 9.50
CA ILE A 11 0.23 -2.55 9.90
C ILE A 11 0.66 -4.02 9.84
N ALA A 12 -0.13 -4.93 10.41
CA ALA A 12 0.16 -6.36 10.38
C ALA A 12 0.24 -6.91 8.94
N MET A 13 -0.64 -6.46 8.05
CA MET A 13 -0.61 -6.80 6.62
C MET A 13 0.67 -6.30 5.94
N ALA A 14 1.13 -5.09 6.24
CA ALA A 14 2.38 -4.55 5.72
C ALA A 14 3.60 -5.38 6.17
N HIS A 15 3.67 -5.74 7.46
CA HIS A 15 4.73 -6.63 7.97
C HIS A 15 4.66 -8.01 7.34
N ALA A 16 3.46 -8.60 7.23
CA ALA A 16 3.29 -9.91 6.63
C ALA A 16 3.76 -9.92 5.16
N PHE A 17 3.41 -8.88 4.41
CA PHE A 17 3.85 -8.72 3.03
C PHE A 17 5.37 -8.60 2.93
N ARG A 18 6.00 -7.72 3.72
CA ARG A 18 7.46 -7.60 3.77
C ARG A 18 8.13 -8.93 4.11
N ASN A 19 7.71 -9.56 5.21
CA ASN A 19 8.33 -10.79 5.70
C ASN A 19 8.25 -11.91 4.66
N TRP A 20 7.09 -12.06 4.01
CA TRP A 20 6.93 -13.01 2.93
C TRP A 20 7.85 -12.68 1.74
N ALA A 21 7.89 -11.42 1.29
CA ALA A 21 8.73 -11.00 0.17
C ALA A 21 10.23 -11.29 0.40
N LEU A 22 10.73 -11.05 1.62
CA LEU A 22 12.13 -11.30 1.97
C LEU A 22 12.45 -12.79 2.15
N ALA A 23 11.50 -13.58 2.64
CA ALA A 23 11.64 -15.03 2.76
C ALA A 23 11.55 -15.74 1.40
N HIS A 24 10.82 -15.17 0.44
CA HIS A 24 10.49 -15.77 -0.86
C HIS A 24 10.90 -14.87 -2.03
N ARG A 25 12.16 -14.40 -2.06
CA ARG A 25 12.63 -13.41 -3.06
C ARG A 25 12.51 -13.87 -4.51
N GLN A 26 12.64 -15.17 -4.78
CA GLN A 26 12.54 -15.70 -6.14
C GLN A 26 11.08 -15.67 -6.62
N GLU A 27 10.16 -16.13 -5.78
CA GLU A 27 8.72 -16.11 -6.02
C GLU A 27 8.20 -14.67 -6.08
N TYR A 28 8.70 -13.79 -5.21
CA TYR A 28 8.45 -12.36 -5.28
C TYR A 28 8.86 -11.80 -6.64
N GLY A 29 10.09 -12.09 -7.10
CA GLY A 29 10.56 -11.67 -8.42
C GLY A 29 9.64 -12.13 -9.56
N LEU A 30 9.15 -13.36 -9.52
CA LEU A 30 8.24 -13.91 -10.52
C LEU A 30 6.87 -13.21 -10.55
N LEU A 31 6.31 -12.90 -9.39
CA LEU A 31 4.97 -12.32 -9.25
C LEU A 31 4.95 -10.80 -9.42
N PHE A 32 6.02 -10.11 -9.01
CA PHE A 32 5.99 -8.67 -8.76
C PHE A 32 7.01 -7.86 -9.56
N ALA A 33 8.02 -8.49 -10.17
CA ALA A 33 9.07 -7.79 -10.91
C ALA A 33 9.47 -8.44 -12.24
N SER A 34 8.78 -9.51 -12.64
CA SER A 34 9.11 -10.22 -13.87
C SER A 34 8.83 -9.34 -15.09
N PRO A 35 9.80 -9.13 -15.99
CA PRO A 35 9.59 -8.45 -17.28
C PRO A 35 8.50 -9.10 -18.14
N LEU A 36 8.14 -10.36 -17.88
CA LEU A 36 7.01 -11.04 -18.50
C LEU A 36 5.65 -10.39 -18.18
N MET A 37 5.58 -9.59 -17.11
CA MET A 37 4.41 -8.80 -16.73
C MET A 37 4.45 -7.36 -17.29
N THR A 38 5.63 -6.81 -17.61
CA THR A 38 5.80 -5.40 -18.01
C THR A 38 6.07 -5.19 -19.50
N ALA A 39 6.52 -6.19 -20.26
CA ALA A 39 6.99 -5.99 -21.63
C ALA A 39 5.96 -6.19 -22.74
N ALA A 40 4.95 -7.04 -22.59
CA ALA A 40 3.87 -7.22 -23.56
C ALA A 40 2.97 -8.34 -23.06
N HIS A 41 1.88 -8.03 -22.37
CA HIS A 41 0.70 -8.87 -22.47
C HIS A 41 -0.51 -7.96 -22.47
N GLU A 42 -1.29 -8.08 -23.54
CA GLU A 42 -2.69 -7.71 -23.58
C GLU A 42 -3.33 -8.02 -22.21
N ASN A 43 -4.08 -7.06 -21.66
CA ASN A 43 -4.78 -7.09 -20.36
C ASN A 43 -5.81 -8.24 -20.23
N THR A 44 -5.44 -9.49 -20.45
CA THR A 44 -6.37 -10.62 -20.60
C THR A 44 -5.86 -11.94 -20.02
N GLY A 45 -4.82 -11.91 -19.17
CA GLY A 45 -4.26 -13.11 -18.52
C GLY A 45 -4.64 -13.28 -17.04
N CYS A 46 -4.75 -14.55 -16.60
CA CYS A 46 -4.92 -14.95 -15.19
C CYS A 46 -3.92 -14.31 -14.22
N THR A 47 -2.74 -13.93 -14.71
CA THR A 47 -1.67 -13.27 -13.95
C THR A 47 -1.98 -11.81 -13.59
N HIS A 48 -2.61 -11.03 -14.48
CA HIS A 48 -3.06 -9.66 -14.19
C HIS A 48 -4.17 -9.65 -13.13
N GLU A 49 -5.15 -10.54 -13.30
CA GLU A 49 -6.26 -10.70 -12.36
C GLU A 49 -5.77 -11.12 -10.97
N THR A 50 -4.76 -12.01 -10.90
CA THR A 50 -4.17 -12.44 -9.62
C THR A 50 -3.38 -11.32 -8.94
N GLY A 51 -2.64 -10.49 -9.70
CA GLY A 51 -1.98 -9.30 -9.18
C GLY A 51 -2.95 -8.28 -8.61
N MET A 52 -4.08 -8.04 -9.30
CA MET A 52 -5.16 -7.18 -8.82
C MET A 52 -5.79 -7.69 -7.52
N ARG A 53 -5.96 -9.01 -7.37
CA ARG A 53 -6.51 -9.60 -6.14
C ARG A 53 -5.66 -9.30 -4.91
N PHE A 54 -4.33 -9.22 -5.04
CA PHE A 54 -3.47 -8.88 -3.91
C PHE A 54 -3.68 -7.43 -3.45
N GLY A 55 -3.71 -6.48 -4.40
CA GLY A 55 -4.06 -5.09 -4.11
C GLY A 55 -5.48 -4.96 -3.53
N ALA A 56 -6.44 -5.74 -4.02
CA ALA A 56 -7.82 -5.74 -3.53
C ALA A 56 -7.92 -5.98 -2.02
N VAL A 57 -7.09 -6.89 -1.45
CA VAL A 57 -7.09 -7.16 0.00
C VAL A 57 -6.74 -5.91 0.82
N PHE A 58 -5.80 -5.09 0.34
CA PHE A 58 -5.48 -3.82 0.98
C PHE A 58 -6.56 -2.76 0.71
N ALA A 59 -7.09 -2.71 -0.50
CA ALA A 59 -8.16 -1.78 -0.88
C ALA A 59 -9.43 -1.99 -0.02
N GLU A 60 -9.78 -3.24 0.30
CA GLU A 60 -10.89 -3.58 1.21
C GLU A 60 -10.70 -3.00 2.62
N VAL A 61 -9.46 -3.04 3.14
CA VAL A 61 -9.16 -2.44 4.45
C VAL A 61 -9.26 -0.92 4.38
N PHE A 62 -8.76 -0.30 3.31
CA PHE A 62 -8.93 1.15 3.09
C PHE A 62 -10.42 1.55 2.96
N ALA A 63 -11.24 0.73 2.30
CA ALA A 63 -12.69 0.93 2.23
C ALA A 63 -13.32 0.87 3.63
N ALA A 64 -12.99 -0.15 4.42
CA ALA A 64 -13.50 -0.28 5.78
C ALA A 64 -13.06 0.89 6.69
N MET A 65 -11.84 1.39 6.51
CA MET A 65 -11.33 2.56 7.22
C MET A 65 -12.03 3.84 6.81
N TRP A 66 -12.34 4.01 5.53
CA TRP A 66 -13.11 5.15 5.03
C TRP A 66 -14.53 5.15 5.61
N GLU A 67 -15.23 4.01 5.52
CA GLU A 67 -16.60 3.87 6.06
C GLU A 67 -16.66 4.07 7.58
N ALA A 68 -15.60 3.69 8.29
CA ALA A 68 -15.48 3.90 9.73
C ALA A 68 -15.04 5.31 10.13
N GLY A 69 -14.77 6.21 9.17
CA GLY A 69 -14.25 7.56 9.44
C GLY A 69 -12.85 7.58 10.07
N VAL A 70 -12.08 6.51 9.85
CA VAL A 70 -10.74 6.32 10.40
C VAL A 70 -9.70 7.12 9.63
N ILE A 71 -9.85 7.16 8.30
CA ILE A 71 -8.96 7.90 7.40
C ILE A 71 -9.60 9.20 6.92
N SER A 72 -8.78 10.25 6.86
CA SER A 72 -9.14 11.53 6.27
C SER A 72 -8.35 11.71 4.97
N PRO A 73 -8.94 11.42 3.79
CA PRO A 73 -8.25 11.64 2.53
C PRO A 73 -7.94 13.13 2.32
N PRO A 74 -6.84 13.46 1.63
CA PRO A 74 -6.44 14.84 1.41
C PRO A 74 -7.45 15.56 0.49
N ASP A 75 -7.42 16.89 0.57
CA ASP A 75 -8.03 17.71 -0.46
C ASP A 75 -7.32 17.47 -1.80
N LEU A 76 -8.09 17.40 -2.88
CA LEU A 76 -7.60 17.12 -4.22
C LEU A 76 -7.28 18.38 -5.02
N ASP A 77 -7.57 19.57 -4.47
CA ASP A 77 -7.32 20.85 -5.14
C ASP A 77 -5.86 21.06 -5.57
N GLU A 78 -4.90 20.47 -4.84
CA GLU A 78 -3.47 20.53 -5.15
C GLU A 78 -2.95 19.34 -5.97
N VAL A 79 -3.81 18.36 -6.29
CA VAL A 79 -3.44 17.17 -7.06
C VAL A 79 -3.59 17.44 -8.55
N ASP A 80 -2.62 16.98 -9.35
CA ASP A 80 -2.67 17.10 -10.81
C ASP A 80 -4.02 16.57 -11.38
N PRO A 81 -4.81 17.42 -12.07
CA PRO A 81 -6.09 17.02 -12.63
C PRO A 81 -6.00 15.83 -13.59
N GLU A 82 -4.88 15.67 -14.31
CA GLU A 82 -4.70 14.53 -15.21
C GLU A 82 -4.54 13.22 -14.43
N LEU A 83 -3.83 13.24 -13.30
CA LEU A 83 -3.74 12.10 -12.40
C LEU A 83 -5.12 11.72 -11.84
N LEU A 84 -5.90 12.71 -11.42
CA LEU A 84 -7.27 12.50 -10.94
C LEU A 84 -8.16 11.88 -12.01
N ARG A 85 -8.05 12.37 -13.26
CA ARG A 85 -8.76 11.81 -14.41
C ARG A 85 -8.39 10.35 -14.64
N GLN A 86 -7.11 9.98 -14.57
CA GLN A 86 -6.66 8.60 -14.74
C GLN A 86 -7.20 7.68 -13.62
N LEU A 87 -7.14 8.13 -12.37
CA LEU A 87 -7.67 7.38 -11.23
C LEU A 87 -9.19 7.17 -11.30
N ALA A 88 -9.93 8.17 -11.78
CA ALA A 88 -11.37 8.08 -11.94
C ALA A 88 -11.80 6.98 -12.91
N HIS A 89 -11.02 6.73 -13.97
CA HIS A 89 -11.31 5.74 -15.03
C HIS A 89 -10.53 4.42 -14.87
N SER A 90 -9.89 4.21 -13.73
CA SER A 90 -9.09 3.00 -13.46
C SER A 90 -9.97 1.81 -13.06
N GLU A 91 -9.43 0.59 -13.15
CA GLU A 91 -10.10 -0.64 -12.68
C GLU A 91 -10.49 -0.60 -11.19
N MET A 92 -9.93 0.35 -10.44
CA MET A 92 -10.30 0.62 -9.05
C MET A 92 -11.75 1.13 -8.88
N GLU A 93 -12.41 1.54 -9.96
CA GLU A 93 -13.83 1.89 -9.94
C GLU A 93 -14.69 0.76 -9.37
N SER A 94 -14.29 -0.50 -9.60
CA SER A 94 -14.95 -1.68 -9.06
C SER A 94 -14.99 -1.75 -7.53
N PHE A 95 -14.05 -1.10 -6.83
CA PHE A 95 -14.01 -1.06 -5.36
C PHE A 95 -14.95 -0.01 -4.75
N GLN A 96 -15.68 0.76 -5.58
CA GLN A 96 -16.65 1.78 -5.16
C GLN A 96 -16.09 2.85 -4.20
N LEU A 97 -14.77 3.02 -4.16
CA LEU A 97 -14.11 4.02 -3.33
C LEU A 97 -14.31 5.43 -3.91
N PRO A 98 -14.52 6.47 -3.06
CA PRO A 98 -14.46 7.86 -3.50
C PRO A 98 -13.08 8.21 -4.09
N LEU A 99 -13.03 9.13 -5.05
CA LEU A 99 -11.80 9.52 -5.73
C LEU A 99 -10.65 9.94 -4.77
N PRO A 100 -10.91 10.73 -3.70
CA PRO A 100 -9.86 11.06 -2.73
C PRO A 100 -9.26 9.84 -2.03
N VAL A 101 -10.08 8.81 -1.77
CA VAL A 101 -9.63 7.56 -1.13
C VAL A 101 -8.84 6.70 -2.11
N ARG A 102 -9.23 6.66 -3.39
CA ARG A 102 -8.45 5.97 -4.44
C ARG A 102 -7.06 6.58 -4.59
N TYR A 103 -6.97 7.91 -4.63
CA TYR A 103 -5.70 8.63 -4.68
C TYR A 103 -4.82 8.28 -3.46
N LEU A 104 -5.38 8.38 -2.26
CA LEU A 104 -4.69 8.04 -1.02
C LEU A 104 -4.21 6.58 -1.02
N TYR A 105 -5.06 5.64 -1.41
CA TYR A 105 -4.71 4.23 -1.52
C TYR A 105 -3.54 4.00 -2.49
N VAL A 106 -3.63 4.49 -3.74
CA VAL A 106 -2.57 4.28 -4.73
C VAL A 106 -1.24 4.87 -4.26
N ARG A 107 -1.28 6.04 -3.61
CA ARG A 107 -0.09 6.67 -3.02
C ARG A 107 0.54 5.82 -1.92
N GLN A 108 -0.24 5.35 -0.95
CA GLN A 108 0.28 4.51 0.15
C GLN A 108 0.72 3.12 -0.35
N TRP A 109 -0.04 2.53 -1.26
CA TRP A 109 0.31 1.27 -1.92
C TRP A 109 1.65 1.35 -2.64
N SER A 110 1.86 2.42 -3.42
CA SER A 110 3.11 2.64 -4.17
C SER A 110 4.32 2.75 -3.23
N ARG A 111 4.16 3.40 -2.07
CA ARG A 111 5.22 3.55 -1.06
C ARG A 111 5.56 2.21 -0.40
N LEU A 112 4.57 1.49 0.10
CA LEU A 112 4.76 0.19 0.73
C LEU A 112 5.41 -0.79 -0.25
N TYR A 113 4.83 -0.90 -1.45
CA TYR A 113 5.30 -1.81 -2.47
C TYR A 113 6.71 -1.46 -2.96
N GLY A 114 6.99 -0.18 -3.20
CA GLY A 114 8.31 0.29 -3.62
C GLY A 114 9.38 -0.02 -2.57
N MET A 115 9.09 0.25 -1.29
CA MET A 115 10.00 -0.04 -0.20
C MET A 115 10.30 -1.55 -0.07
N VAL A 116 9.26 -2.39 -0.08
CA VAL A 116 9.44 -3.86 -0.04
C VAL A 116 10.19 -4.37 -1.27
N THR A 117 9.94 -3.80 -2.44
CA THR A 117 10.64 -4.15 -3.68
C THR A 117 12.12 -3.81 -3.63
N LEU A 118 12.47 -2.60 -3.18
CA LEU A 118 13.85 -2.18 -2.99
C LEU A 118 14.60 -3.11 -2.05
N GLU A 119 13.94 -3.51 -0.97
CA GLU A 119 14.51 -4.43 0.01
C GLU A 119 14.63 -5.87 -0.52
N ALA A 120 13.58 -6.40 -1.15
CA ALA A 120 13.56 -7.75 -1.69
C ALA A 120 14.65 -7.99 -2.73
N PHE A 121 14.98 -6.98 -3.54
CA PHE A 121 16.06 -7.05 -4.52
C PHE A 121 17.42 -6.57 -4.02
N GLY A 122 17.53 -6.24 -2.73
CA GLY A 122 18.82 -5.88 -2.12
C GLY A 122 19.37 -4.53 -2.57
N HIS A 123 18.52 -3.63 -3.08
CA HIS A 123 18.93 -2.28 -3.51
C HIS A 123 19.33 -1.36 -2.35
N LEU A 124 19.17 -1.80 -1.11
CA LEU A 124 19.53 -1.06 0.11
C LEU A 124 20.82 -1.56 0.79
N HIS A 125 21.43 -2.66 0.31
CA HIS A 125 22.59 -3.28 0.98
C HIS A 125 23.84 -2.39 1.05
N TRP A 126 23.94 -1.36 0.20
CA TRP A 126 25.04 -0.39 0.26
C TRP A 126 24.90 0.60 1.42
N ALA A 127 23.68 0.76 1.97
CA ALA A 127 23.37 1.71 3.04
C ALA A 127 23.07 1.02 4.37
N LEU A 128 22.42 -0.14 4.34
CA LEU A 128 21.83 -0.80 5.52
C LEU A 128 22.17 -2.29 5.54
N GLU A 129 22.66 -2.78 6.69
CA GLU A 129 22.82 -4.22 6.97
C GLU A 129 21.44 -4.88 7.22
N ASP A 130 20.55 -4.17 7.92
CA ASP A 130 19.14 -4.51 8.12
C ASP A 130 18.25 -3.28 7.89
N SER A 131 17.28 -3.41 6.98
CA SER A 131 16.34 -2.37 6.59
C SER A 131 15.07 -2.29 7.45
N LEU A 132 14.91 -3.17 8.45
CA LEU A 132 13.71 -3.17 9.32
C LEU A 132 13.47 -1.80 9.96
N GLY A 133 14.52 -1.16 10.49
CA GLY A 133 14.38 0.16 11.12
C GLY A 133 13.88 1.26 10.16
N LEU A 134 14.33 1.23 8.90
CA LEU A 134 13.83 2.14 7.87
C LEU A 134 12.37 1.81 7.50
N PHE A 135 12.04 0.53 7.41
CA PHE A 135 10.68 0.08 7.12
C PHE A 135 9.68 0.56 8.18
N GLU A 136 10.00 0.41 9.46
CA GLU A 136 9.16 0.88 10.57
C GLU A 136 8.95 2.40 10.51
N ALA A 137 10.03 3.17 10.30
CA ALA A 137 9.94 4.62 10.22
C ALA A 137 9.05 5.09 9.06
N MET A 138 9.20 4.47 7.88
CA MET A 138 8.36 4.80 6.72
C MET A 138 6.91 4.35 6.91
N LEU A 139 6.67 3.23 7.61
CA LEU A 139 5.32 2.78 7.94
C LEU A 139 4.64 3.72 8.95
N ASP A 140 5.39 4.24 9.92
CA ASP A 140 4.94 5.28 10.85
C ASP A 140 4.58 6.58 10.10
N ASP A 141 5.38 7.01 9.13
CA ASP A 141 5.07 8.17 8.29
C ASP A 141 3.78 7.97 7.48
N CYS A 142 3.60 6.78 6.88
CA CYS A 142 2.37 6.43 6.17
C CYS A 142 1.15 6.43 7.12
N ALA A 143 1.32 5.91 8.34
CA ALA A 143 0.28 5.95 9.36
C ALA A 143 -0.02 7.40 9.82
N ALA A 144 0.98 8.27 9.88
CA ALA A 144 0.82 9.69 10.19
C ALA A 144 -0.13 10.37 9.20
N GLU A 145 0.16 10.20 7.90
CA GLU A 145 -0.58 10.82 6.82
C GLU A 145 -2.03 10.34 6.74
N LEU A 146 -2.28 9.10 7.17
CA LEU A 146 -3.63 8.56 7.28
C LEU A 146 -4.40 9.09 8.51
N GLY A 147 -3.74 9.87 9.37
CA GLY A 147 -4.32 10.50 10.56
C GLY A 147 -4.13 9.71 11.86
N PHE A 148 -3.20 8.75 11.92
CA PHE A 148 -3.10 7.80 13.04
C PHE A 148 -2.11 8.18 14.14
N LEU A 149 -1.17 9.09 13.88
CA LEU A 149 -0.12 9.41 14.86
C LEU A 149 -0.62 10.18 16.08
N ASP A 150 -1.72 10.94 15.96
CA ASP A 150 -2.35 11.59 17.10
C ASP A 150 -2.96 10.58 18.10
N ARG A 151 -3.34 9.38 17.63
CA ARG A 151 -3.99 8.34 18.45
C ARG A 151 -2.98 7.41 19.12
N ARG A 152 -1.88 7.04 18.45
CA ARG A 152 -0.81 6.21 19.05
C ARG A 152 -0.07 6.92 20.19
N ILE A 153 0.08 8.24 20.16
CA ILE A 153 0.67 9.01 21.27
C ILE A 153 -0.30 9.08 22.47
N ALA A 154 -1.60 9.18 22.20
CA ALA A 154 -2.63 9.17 23.25
C ALA A 154 -2.71 7.81 23.98
N GLU A 155 -2.51 6.70 23.27
CA GLU A 155 -2.55 5.34 23.83
C GLU A 155 -1.22 4.89 24.49
N ARG A 156 -0.10 5.56 24.21
CA ARG A 156 1.23 5.25 24.80
C ARG A 156 1.54 5.98 26.11
N LYS A 157 0.62 6.77 26.65
CA LYS A 157 0.83 7.48 27.92
C LYS A 157 0.45 6.57 29.09
N PRO A 158 1.37 6.29 30.04
CA PRO A 158 1.08 5.46 31.21
C PRO A 158 0.08 6.12 32.17
#